data_AF-A0A524HFU2-F1
#
_entry.id   AF-A0A524HFU2-F1
#
_cell.length_a   1.000
_cell.length_b   1.000
_cell.length_c   1.000
_cell.angle_alpha   90.00
_cell.angle_beta   90.00
_cell.angle_gamma   90.00
#
_symmetry.space_group_name_H-M   'P 1'
#
loop_
_entity.id
_entity.type
_entity.pdbx_description
1 polymer ?
#
loop_
_entity_poly.entity_id
_entity_poly.type
_entity_poly.pdbx_seq_one_letter_code
_entity_poly.pdbx_strand_id
1 'polypeptide(L)'
;MRTRFTLTALVASLALSGACRDYNTERHLVTQNGLIPADQFARYGREQAIVMAIGREFARPYNSGPEAQAEVTIAYARNRFAKDITDISADPLGHRLVVTFKSGWRTAIVPISDGKTGDDTQIPS
;
A
#
# COMPACT_ATOMS: atom_id res chain seq x y z
N MET A 1 9.33 56.95 -20.96
CA MET A 1 9.16 56.62 -19.52
C MET A 1 8.22 55.41 -19.39
N ARG A 2 8.67 54.20 -19.73
CA ARG A 2 7.85 52.97 -19.77
C ARG A 2 8.74 51.75 -19.45
N THR A 3 9.15 51.59 -18.21
CA THR A 3 10.00 50.44 -17.81
C THR A 3 9.78 50.00 -16.36
N ARG A 4 8.74 50.49 -15.68
CA ARG A 4 8.49 50.19 -14.25
C ARG A 4 7.43 49.11 -13.99
N PHE A 5 6.73 48.62 -15.00
CA PHE A 5 5.66 47.62 -14.83
C PHE A 5 6.09 46.17 -15.03
N THR A 6 7.24 45.91 -15.67
CA THR A 6 7.71 44.55 -15.97
C THR A 6 8.35 43.85 -14.78
N LEU A 7 8.99 44.59 -13.87
CA LEU A 7 9.68 43.97 -12.73
C LEU A 7 8.68 43.41 -11.70
N THR A 8 7.57 44.11 -11.48
CA THR A 8 6.53 43.70 -10.51
C THR A 8 5.80 42.43 -10.95
N ALA A 9 5.57 42.27 -12.26
CA ALA A 9 4.95 41.08 -12.81
C ALA A 9 5.86 39.84 -12.70
N LEU A 10 7.18 40.02 -12.84
CA LEU A 10 8.17 38.95 -12.71
C LEU A 10 8.31 38.48 -11.25
N VAL A 11 8.34 39.41 -10.29
CA VAL A 11 8.40 39.07 -8.86
C VAL A 11 7.12 38.36 -8.39
N ALA A 12 5.95 38.76 -8.89
CA ALA A 12 4.69 38.11 -8.57
C ALA A 12 4.61 36.66 -9.09
N SER A 13 5.27 36.35 -10.22
CA SER A 13 5.29 35.01 -10.81
C SER A 13 6.30 34.07 -10.13
N LEU A 14 7.39 34.58 -9.56
CA LEU A 14 8.27 33.79 -8.69
C LEU A 14 7.66 33.50 -7.31
N ALA A 15 6.79 34.38 -6.79
CA ALA A 15 6.10 34.11 -5.52
C ALA A 15 5.07 32.98 -5.64
N LEU A 16 4.48 32.78 -6.83
CA LEU A 16 3.53 31.71 -7.12
C LEU A 16 4.19 30.33 -7.30
N SER A 17 5.46 30.26 -7.73
CA SER A 17 6.17 28.98 -7.87
C SER A 17 6.66 28.41 -6.53
N GLY A 18 6.83 29.25 -5.49
CA GLY A 18 7.11 28.82 -4.12
C GLY A 18 5.88 28.35 -3.33
N ALA A 19 4.67 28.55 -3.87
CA ALA A 19 3.41 28.11 -3.26
C ALA A 19 3.03 26.67 -3.63
N CYS A 20 3.78 26.02 -4.53
CA CYS A 20 3.79 24.57 -4.65
C CYS A 20 4.44 24.03 -3.37
N ARG A 21 3.60 23.78 -2.36
CA ARG A 21 4.00 23.15 -1.10
C ARG A 21 4.82 21.93 -1.46
N ASP A 22 6.11 21.95 -1.12
CA ASP A 22 6.97 20.78 -1.17
C ASP A 22 6.41 19.84 -0.11
N TYR A 23 5.41 19.06 -0.51
CA TYR A 23 5.01 17.91 0.26
C TYR A 23 6.21 17.00 0.18
N ASN A 24 7.07 17.11 1.19
CA ASN A 24 8.01 16.05 1.51
C ASN A 24 7.15 14.80 1.77
N THR A 25 6.91 14.08 0.68
CA THR A 25 6.22 12.81 0.60
C THR A 25 7.24 11.69 0.75
N GLU A 26 8.37 11.96 1.43
CA GLU A 26 9.15 10.89 2.01
C GLU A 26 8.22 10.11 2.90
N ARG A 27 7.79 8.98 2.36
CA ARG A 27 7.06 7.98 3.09
C ARG A 27 8.02 7.57 4.18
N HIS A 28 7.77 8.05 5.39
CA HIS A 28 8.07 7.27 6.57
C HIS A 28 7.22 6.00 6.46
N LEU A 29 7.67 5.06 5.61
CA LEU A 29 7.35 3.67 5.78
C LEU A 29 7.99 3.33 7.12
N VAL A 30 7.19 3.43 8.17
CA VAL A 30 7.50 2.83 9.46
C VAL A 30 7.95 1.42 9.13
N THR A 31 9.21 1.14 9.42
CA THR A 31 9.71 -0.22 9.47
C THR A 31 8.69 -1.01 10.30
N GLN A 32 8.41 -2.28 9.97
CA GLN A 32 7.54 -3.13 10.78
C GLN A 32 7.97 -3.20 12.27
N ASN A 33 9.19 -2.74 12.61
CA ASN A 33 9.64 -2.54 13.98
C ASN A 33 8.68 -1.62 14.77
N GLY A 34 8.08 -2.19 15.82
CA GLY A 34 7.11 -1.51 16.68
C GLY A 34 5.65 -1.81 16.36
N LEU A 35 5.37 -2.44 15.22
CA LEU A 35 4.06 -3.06 14.96
C LEU A 35 3.99 -4.44 15.62
N ILE A 36 2.78 -4.87 15.94
CA ILE A 36 2.55 -6.25 16.37
C ILE A 36 3.03 -7.22 15.27
N PRO A 37 3.73 -8.31 15.61
CA PRO A 37 4.17 -9.29 14.63
C PRO A 37 2.99 -9.82 13.80
N ALA A 38 3.23 -10.10 12.52
CA ALA A 38 2.19 -10.58 11.61
C ALA A 38 1.49 -11.84 12.13
N ASP A 39 2.25 -12.80 12.68
CA ASP A 39 1.68 -14.00 13.30
C ASP A 39 0.85 -13.71 14.56
N GLN A 40 1.14 -12.62 15.26
CA GLN A 40 0.36 -12.20 16.42
C GLN A 40 -0.97 -11.56 15.96
N PHE A 41 -0.94 -10.70 14.94
CA PHE A 41 -2.15 -10.10 14.38
C PHE A 41 -3.07 -11.14 13.72
N ALA A 42 -2.50 -12.14 13.04
CA ALA A 42 -3.25 -13.23 12.41
C ALA A 42 -4.13 -14.02 13.40
N ARG A 43 -3.83 -13.97 14.70
CA ARG A 43 -4.63 -14.67 15.73
C ARG A 43 -5.95 -13.98 16.05
N TYR A 44 -6.14 -12.72 15.67
CA TYR A 44 -7.36 -11.99 15.99
C TYR A 44 -8.57 -12.43 15.17
N GLY A 45 -8.36 -13.16 14.07
CA GLY A 45 -9.45 -13.72 13.28
C GLY A 45 -9.01 -14.14 11.90
N ARG A 46 -9.92 -14.83 11.21
CA ARG A 46 -9.70 -15.36 9.87
C ARG A 46 -9.31 -14.27 8.87
N GLU A 47 -10.03 -13.14 8.85
CA GLU A 47 -9.76 -12.06 7.91
C GLU A 47 -8.42 -11.38 8.21
N GLN A 48 -8.04 -11.23 9.49
CA GLN A 48 -6.74 -10.70 9.90
C GLN A 48 -5.60 -11.62 9.45
N ALA A 49 -5.78 -12.93 9.58
CA ALA A 49 -4.83 -13.91 9.07
C ALA A 49 -4.68 -13.82 7.54
N ILE A 50 -5.79 -13.67 6.81
CA ILE A 50 -5.77 -13.50 5.35
C ILE A 50 -5.02 -12.24 4.95
N VAL A 51 -5.23 -11.12 5.65
CA VAL A 51 -4.48 -9.86 5.39
C VAL A 51 -2.97 -10.08 5.53
N MET A 52 -2.53 -10.79 6.57
CA MET A 52 -1.12 -11.10 6.79
C MET A 52 -0.56 -12.03 5.69
N ALA A 53 -1.34 -13.04 5.28
CA ALA A 53 -0.96 -13.94 4.20
C ALA A 53 -0.78 -13.21 2.87
N ILE A 54 -1.72 -12.32 2.50
CA ILE A 54 -1.62 -11.52 1.29
C ILE A 54 -0.44 -10.55 1.39
N GLY A 55 -0.21 -9.92 2.55
CA GLY A 55 0.92 -9.01 2.76
C GLY A 55 2.28 -9.69 2.59
N ARG A 56 2.43 -10.92 3.10
CA ARG A 56 3.64 -11.75 2.89
C ARG A 56 3.83 -12.11 1.43
N GLU A 57 2.76 -12.52 0.75
CA GLU A 57 2.82 -12.82 -0.68
C GLU A 57 3.19 -11.57 -1.49
N PHE A 58 2.68 -10.41 -1.08
CA PHE A 58 2.97 -9.13 -1.72
C PHE A 58 4.44 -8.72 -1.57
N ALA A 59 5.15 -9.18 -0.55
CA ALA A 59 6.58 -8.90 -0.38
C ALA A 59 7.50 -9.81 -1.21
N ARG A 60 6.95 -10.84 -1.88
CA ARG A 60 7.78 -11.79 -2.63
C ARG A 60 8.46 -11.13 -3.84
N PRO A 61 9.76 -11.38 -4.05
CA PRO A 61 10.46 -10.87 -5.22
C PRO A 61 10.11 -11.71 -6.45
N TYR A 62 9.21 -11.21 -7.29
CA TYR A 62 8.86 -11.86 -8.57
C TYR A 62 9.74 -11.42 -9.74
N ASN A 63 10.69 -10.50 -9.53
CA ASN A 63 11.57 -9.94 -10.56
C ASN A 63 10.81 -9.41 -11.80
N SER A 64 9.62 -8.85 -11.57
CA SER A 64 8.68 -8.45 -12.63
C SER A 64 8.19 -7.00 -12.52
N GLY A 65 8.68 -6.25 -11.52
CA GLY A 65 8.28 -4.87 -11.23
C GLY A 65 6.99 -4.75 -10.41
N PRO A 66 6.65 -3.53 -9.93
CA PRO A 66 5.58 -3.34 -8.94
C PRO A 66 4.17 -3.73 -9.42
N GLU A 67 3.85 -3.49 -10.69
CA GLU A 67 2.52 -3.78 -11.25
C GLU A 67 2.28 -5.29 -11.37
N ALA A 68 3.22 -6.02 -12.01
CA ALA A 68 3.16 -7.47 -12.09
C ALA A 68 3.17 -8.14 -10.70
N GLN A 69 3.90 -7.57 -9.75
CA GLN A 69 3.91 -8.04 -8.36
C GLN A 69 2.52 -7.89 -7.70
N ALA A 70 1.82 -6.78 -7.94
CA ALA A 70 0.45 -6.60 -7.48
C ALA A 70 -0.51 -7.60 -8.14
N GLU A 71 -0.41 -7.82 -9.45
CA GLU A 71 -1.25 -8.77 -10.18
C GLU A 71 -1.08 -10.21 -9.69
N VAL A 72 0.16 -10.68 -9.52
CA VAL A 72 0.44 -12.02 -9.00
C VAL A 72 -0.12 -12.19 -7.59
N THR A 73 0.02 -11.16 -6.75
CA THR A 73 -0.53 -11.18 -5.39
C THR A 73 -2.06 -11.19 -5.37
N ILE A 74 -2.70 -10.42 -6.26
CA ILE A 74 -4.16 -10.43 -6.43
C ILE A 74 -4.64 -11.81 -6.89
N ALA A 75 -3.93 -12.44 -7.84
CA ALA A 75 -4.25 -13.79 -8.29
C ALA A 75 -4.13 -14.81 -7.14
N TYR A 76 -3.05 -14.74 -6.34
CA TYR A 76 -2.91 -15.54 -5.13
C TYR A 76 -4.10 -15.37 -4.18
N ALA A 77 -4.48 -14.12 -3.86
CA ALA A 77 -5.57 -13.82 -2.94
C ALA A 77 -6.91 -14.38 -3.44
N ARG A 78 -7.21 -14.19 -4.73
CA ARG A 78 -8.44 -14.71 -5.36
C ARG A 78 -8.46 -16.24 -5.35
N ASN A 79 -7.34 -16.89 -5.63
CA ASN A 79 -7.27 -18.35 -5.67
C ASN A 79 -7.39 -18.99 -4.28
N ARG A 80 -6.79 -18.38 -3.25
CA ARG A 80 -6.77 -18.94 -1.89
C ARG A 80 -7.97 -18.54 -1.05
N PHE A 81 -8.53 -17.36 -1.26
CA PHE A 81 -9.49 -16.73 -0.34
C PHE A 81 -10.75 -16.20 -1.02
N ALA A 82 -11.13 -16.70 -2.21
CA ALA A 82 -12.39 -16.34 -2.88
C ALA A 82 -13.65 -16.53 -2.02
N LYS A 83 -13.60 -17.40 -1.01
CA LYS A 83 -14.72 -17.59 -0.08
C LYS A 83 -14.89 -16.42 0.89
N ASP A 84 -13.81 -15.69 1.17
CA ASP A 84 -13.74 -14.63 2.19
C ASP A 84 -13.75 -13.22 1.56
N ILE A 85 -13.22 -13.08 0.35
CA ILE A 85 -13.01 -11.79 -0.34
C ILE A 85 -14.14 -11.52 -1.35
N THR A 86 -14.64 -10.30 -1.34
CA THR A 86 -15.58 -9.77 -2.35
C THR A 86 -14.84 -8.99 -3.44
N ASP A 87 -13.85 -8.18 -3.07
CA ASP A 87 -13.05 -7.39 -3.99
C ASP A 87 -11.59 -7.28 -3.52
N ILE A 88 -10.67 -7.21 -4.47
CA ILE A 88 -9.27 -6.87 -4.23
C ILE A 88 -8.70 -6.14 -5.45
N SER A 89 -8.01 -5.03 -5.19
CA SER A 89 -7.42 -4.17 -6.22
C SER A 89 -6.10 -3.54 -5.75
N ALA A 90 -5.29 -3.10 -6.72
CA ALA A 90 -4.09 -2.31 -6.44
C ALA A 90 -4.45 -0.83 -6.28
N ASP A 91 -3.78 -0.16 -5.33
CA ASP A 91 -3.76 1.30 -5.16
C ASP A 91 -2.34 1.79 -5.47
N PRO A 92 -2.05 2.16 -6.74
CA PRO A 92 -0.72 2.55 -7.16
C PRO A 92 -0.20 3.81 -6.45
N LEU A 93 -1.09 4.74 -6.08
CA LEU A 93 -0.71 5.96 -5.36
C LEU A 93 -0.32 5.66 -3.90
N GLY A 94 -1.03 4.73 -3.28
CA GLY A 94 -0.76 4.25 -1.91
C GLY A 94 0.29 3.15 -1.81
N HIS A 95 0.76 2.59 -2.94
CA HIS A 95 1.67 1.43 -3.01
C HIS A 95 1.25 0.28 -2.11
N ARG A 96 -0.04 -0.05 -2.20
CA ARG A 96 -0.72 -1.03 -1.37
C ARG A 96 -1.78 -1.74 -2.19
N LEU A 97 -2.25 -2.87 -1.67
CA LEU A 97 -3.50 -3.47 -2.13
C LEU A 97 -4.64 -3.01 -1.23
N VAL A 98 -5.85 -3.01 -1.75
CA VAL A 98 -7.06 -2.81 -0.97
C VAL A 98 -7.93 -4.04 -1.14
N VAL A 99 -8.31 -4.65 -0.02
CA VAL A 99 -9.21 -5.81 0.02
C VAL A 99 -10.51 -5.42 0.68
N THR A 100 -11.62 -5.96 0.15
CA THR A 100 -12.94 -5.90 0.77
C THR A 100 -13.41 -7.32 1.02
N PHE A 101 -13.64 -7.65 2.29
CA PHE A 101 -14.15 -8.95 2.72
C PHE A 101 -15.67 -9.04 2.66
N LYS A 102 -16.21 -10.26 2.68
CA LYS A 102 -17.66 -10.51 2.73
C LYS A 102 -18.32 -10.03 4.02
N SER A 103 -17.57 -9.87 5.11
CA SER A 103 -18.04 -9.21 6.33
C SER A 103 -18.36 -7.73 6.15
N GLY A 104 -17.90 -7.12 5.04
CA GLY A 104 -17.91 -5.68 4.82
C GLY A 104 -16.63 -4.98 5.31
N TRP A 105 -15.71 -5.70 5.95
CA TRP A 105 -14.42 -5.11 6.32
C TRP A 105 -13.59 -4.78 5.07
N ARG A 106 -13.19 -3.51 4.96
CA ARG A 106 -12.32 -3.02 3.89
C ARG A 106 -11.02 -2.51 4.49
N THR A 107 -9.89 -3.02 4.01
CA THR A 107 -8.58 -2.68 4.58
C THR A 107 -7.48 -2.62 3.53
N ALA A 108 -6.43 -1.88 3.85
CA ALA A 108 -5.22 -1.77 3.05
C ALA A 108 -4.21 -2.86 3.44
N ILE A 109 -3.49 -3.38 2.46
CA ILE A 109 -2.44 -4.39 2.63
C ILE A 109 -1.15 -3.84 2.05
N VAL A 110 -0.12 -3.78 2.89
CA VAL A 110 1.24 -3.43 2.50
C VAL A 110 2.11 -4.69 2.45
N PRO A 111 3.24 -4.69 1.71
CA PRO A 111 4.18 -5.80 1.73
C PRO A 111 4.72 -6.10 3.14
N ILE A 112 4.81 -7.37 3.50
CA ILE A 112 5.38 -7.86 4.77
C ILE A 112 6.60 -8.73 4.47
N SER A 113 7.80 -8.16 4.62
CA SER A 113 9.07 -8.86 4.36
C SER A 113 9.65 -9.48 5.64
N ASP A 114 8.90 -10.35 6.30
CA ASP A 114 9.31 -11.05 7.54
C ASP A 114 9.99 -12.41 7.29
N GLY A 115 10.32 -12.71 6.03
CA GLY A 115 10.97 -13.96 5.60
C GLY A 115 10.00 -15.13 5.36
N LYS A 116 8.69 -14.91 5.52
CA LYS A 116 7.65 -15.92 5.29
C LYS A 116 6.86 -15.64 4.01
N THR A 117 6.24 -16.69 3.48
CA THR A 117 5.28 -16.62 2.36
C THR A 117 3.85 -16.52 2.87
N GLY A 118 2.90 -16.24 1.97
CA GLY A 118 1.50 -16.21 2.35
C GLY A 118 1.02 -17.54 2.95
N ASP A 119 1.49 -18.66 2.38
CA ASP A 119 1.12 -20.02 2.79
C ASP A 119 1.65 -20.41 4.17
N ASP A 120 2.66 -19.72 4.70
CA ASP A 120 3.19 -19.94 6.05
C ASP A 120 2.31 -19.31 7.14
N THR A 121 1.23 -18.60 6.75
CA THR A 121 0.32 -17.94 7.68
C THR A 121 -0.76 -18.89 8.15
N GLN A 122 -0.86 -19.10 9.46
CA GLN A 122 -1.93 -19.91 10.04
C GLN A 122 -3.27 -19.19 9.90
N ILE A 123 -4.19 -19.75 9.11
CA ILE A 123 -5.54 -19.22 8.91
C ILE A 123 -6.53 -19.98 9.82
N PRO A 124 -7.18 -19.31 10.79
CA PRO A 124 -8.28 -19.89 11.56
C PRO A 124 -9.44 -20.35 10.66
N SER A 125 -10.08 -21.46 11.02
CA SER A 125 -11.27 -21.99 10.34
C SER A 125 -12.44 -21.03 10.40
#